data_AF-A0A7X9H3A6-F1
#
_entry.id   AF-A0A7X9H3A6-F1
#
_cell.length_a   1.000
_cell.length_b   1.000
_cell.length_c   1.000
_cell.angle_alpha   90.00
_cell.angle_beta   90.00
_cell.angle_gamma   90.00
#
_symmetry.space_group_name_H-M   'P 1'
#
loop_
_entity.id
_entity.type
_entity.pdbx_description
1 polymer ?
#
loop_
_entity_poly.entity_id
_entity_poly.type
_entity_poly.pdbx_seq_one_letter_code
_entity_poly.pdbx_strand_id
1 'polypeptide(L)' 'MLYRPQVANIDQVMIFVSIVKPNISLNLLDKYLIMSEKFNVKPIIIINKTDLVDKETLDYY' A
#
# COMPACT_ATOMS: atom_id res chain seq x y z
N MET A 1 4.05 -19.17 -0.03
CA MET A 1 2.84 -19.24 -0.87
C MET A 1 1.86 -18.20 -0.36
N LEU A 2 1.53 -17.19 -1.17
CA LEU A 2 0.44 -16.28 -0.86
C LEU A 2 -0.85 -17.11 -0.89
N TYR A 3 -1.75 -16.98 0.08
CA TYR A 3 -2.93 -17.85 0.13
C TYR A 3 -4.04 -17.40 -0.83
N ARG A 4 -4.08 -16.11 -1.18
CA ARG A 4 -5.06 -15.53 -2.12
C ARG A 4 -4.47 -14.33 -2.88
N PRO A 5 -4.31 -14.41 -4.21
CA PRO A 5 -4.34 -15.64 -5.01
C PRO A 5 -3.21 -16.60 -4.59
N GLN A 6 -3.33 -17.88 -4.94
CA GLN A 6 -2.26 -18.85 -4.70
C GLN A 6 -1.09 -18.60 -5.65
N VAL A 7 -0.05 -17.93 -5.15
CA VAL A 7 1.16 -17.58 -5.92
C VAL A 7 2.43 -17.81 -5.10
N ALA A 8 3.54 -18.04 -5.80
CA ALA A 8 4.87 -18.29 -5.23
C ALA A 8 5.94 -17.48 -5.99
N ASN A 9 7.15 -17.42 -5.45
CA ASN A 9 8.30 -16.72 -6.06
C ASN A 9 7.99 -15.28 -6.45
N ILE A 10 7.29 -14.55 -5.58
CA ILE A 10 7.02 -13.12 -5.78
C ILE A 10 8.32 -12.36 -5.51
N ASP A 11 8.80 -11.62 -6.50
CA ASP A 11 9.97 -10.74 -6.34
C ASP A 11 9.62 -9.40 -5.68
N GLN A 12 8.38 -8.92 -5.86
CA GLN A 12 7.98 -7.58 -5.46
C GLN A 12 6.49 -7.48 -5.09
N VAL A 13 6.20 -6.70 -4.05
CA VAL A 13 4.83 -6.34 -3.65
C VAL A 13 4.64 -4.85 -3.83
N MET A 14 3.55 -4.44 -4.48
CA MET A 14 3.15 -3.04 -4.60
C MET A 14 1.85 -2.80 -3.84
N ILE A 15 1.88 -1.94 -2.84
CA ILE A 15 0.74 -1.60 -2.00
C ILE A 15 0.19 -0.26 -2.45
N PHE A 16 -0.97 -0.28 -3.11
CA PHE A 16 -1.65 0.92 -3.54
C PHE A 16 -2.56 1.45 -2.43
N VAL A 17 -2.32 2.68 -2.00
CA VAL A 17 -3.19 3.42 -1.09
C VAL A 17 -3.67 4.69 -1.79
N SER A 18 -4.96 4.97 -1.74
CA SER A 18 -5.47 6.26 -2.24
C SER A 18 -5.38 7.29 -1.14
N ILE A 19 -4.89 8.50 -1.44
CA ILE A 19 -4.88 9.59 -0.44
C ILE A 19 -6.30 10.04 -0.13
N VAL A 20 -7.17 10.09 -1.13
CA VAL A 20 -8.59 10.43 -1.02
C VAL A 20 -9.46 9.50 -1.87
N LYS A 21 -10.74 9.41 -1.53
CA LYS A 21 -11.77 8.63 -2.25
C LYS A 21 -11.35 7.17 -2.56
N PRO A 22 -11.19 6.28 -1.56
CA PRO A 22 -11.41 6.51 -0.13
C PRO A 22 -10.19 7.14 0.55
N ASN A 23 -10.39 7.71 1.74
CA ASN A 23 -9.28 8.23 2.55
C ASN A 23 -8.31 7.10 2.89
N ILE A 24 -7.03 7.45 3.00
CA ILE A 24 -5.99 6.51 3.38
C ILE A 24 -6.30 5.88 4.75
N SER A 25 -6.15 4.55 4.83
CA SER A 25 -6.28 3.80 6.07
C SER A 25 -4.91 3.27 6.48
N LEU A 26 -4.29 3.94 7.45
CA LEU A 26 -2.97 3.54 7.97
C LEU A 26 -3.02 2.13 8.58
N ASN A 27 -4.10 1.79 9.30
CA ASN A 27 -4.32 0.45 9.84
C ASN A 27 -4.34 -0.64 8.76
N LEU A 28 -4.81 -0.33 7.54
CA LEU A 28 -4.82 -1.27 6.44
C LEU A 28 -3.43 -1.36 5.79
N LEU A 29 -2.74 -0.23 5.64
CA LEU A 29 -1.36 -0.18 5.17
C LEU A 29 -0.45 -1.02 6.07
N ASP A 30 -0.53 -0.86 7.38
CA ASP A 30 0.25 -1.62 8.36
C ASP A 30 0.02 -3.13 8.25
N LYS A 31 -1.24 -3.55 8.06
CA LYS A 31 -1.56 -4.97 7.82
C LYS A 31 -0.85 -5.51 6.58
N TYR A 32 -0.80 -4.73 5.50
CA TYR A 32 -0.09 -5.14 4.28
C TYR A 32 1.43 -5.11 4.44
N LEU A 33 1.99 -4.19 5.23
CA LEU A 33 3.41 -4.17 5.56
C LEU A 33 3.81 -5.41 6.36
N ILE A 34 3.05 -5.76 7.41
CA ILE A 34 3.25 -6.99 8.19
C ILE A 34 3.15 -8.23 7.29
N MET A 35 2.18 -8.27 6.36
CA MET A 35 2.08 -9.37 5.41
C MET A 35 3.31 -9.45 4.50
N SER A 36 3.79 -8.32 3.98
CA SER A 36 4.97 -8.26 3.10
C SER A 36 6.23 -8.76 3.81
N GLU A 37 6.41 -8.36 5.07
CA GLU A 37 7.49 -8.84 5.94
C GLU A 37 7.38 -10.35 6.20
N LYS A 38 6.17 -10.85 6.50
CA LYS A 38 5.93 -12.30 6.70
C LYS A 38 6.30 -13.14 5.47
N PHE A 39 6.16 -12.59 4.27
CA PHE A 39 6.55 -13.27 3.03
C PHE A 39 8.00 -12.96 2.60
N ASN A 40 8.74 -12.18 3.38
CA ASN A 40 10.11 -11.74 3.11
C ASN A 40 10.25 -11.03 1.75
N VAL A 41 9.24 -10.25 1.37
CA VAL A 41 9.24 -9.46 0.13
C VAL A 41 9.24 -7.98 0.51
N LYS A 42 10.16 -7.21 -0.09
CA LYS A 42 10.24 -5.77 0.13
C LYS A 42 9.03 -5.08 -0.53
N PRO A 43 8.18 -4.37 0.23
CA PRO A 43 7.05 -3.66 -0.35
C PRO A 43 7.49 -2.34 -1.00
N ILE A 44 6.78 -1.95 -2.05
CA ILE A 44 6.74 -0.58 -2.58
C ILE A 44 5.36 -0.01 -2.28
N ILE A 45 5.34 1.11 -1.55
CA ILE A 45 4.10 1.83 -1.26
C ILE A 45 3.86 2.84 -2.38
N ILE A 46 2.65 2.83 -2.93
CA ILE A 46 2.23 3.73 -4.00
C ILE A 46 1.04 4.54 -3.51
N ILE A 47 1.25 5.85 -3.33
CA ILE A 47 0.17 6.79 -3.01
C ILE A 47 -0.48 7.23 -4.32
N ASN A 48 -1.74 6.87 -4.50
CA ASN A 48 -2.53 7.14 -5.69
C ASN A 48 -3.52 8.29 -5.43
N LYS A 49 -4.01 8.90 -6.53
CA LYS A 49 -5.01 9.98 -6.55
C LYS A 49 -4.53 11.28 -5.93
N THR A 50 -3.22 11.55 -6.00
CA THR A 50 -2.62 12.80 -5.55
C THR A 50 -3.05 14.00 -6.39
N ASP A 51 -3.58 13.76 -7.59
CA ASP A 51 -4.20 14.76 -8.47
C ASP A 51 -5.51 15.34 -7.91
N LEU A 52 -6.15 14.65 -6.97
CA LEU A 52 -7.44 15.06 -6.40
C LEU A 52 -7.33 15.89 -5.11
N VAL A 53 -6.11 16.19 -4.67
CA VAL A 53 -5.82 16.97 -3.46
C VAL A 53 -4.94 18.15 -3.80
N ASP A 54 -5.14 19.26 -3.09
CA ASP A 54 -4.26 20.41 -3.19
C ASP A 54 -2.94 20.17 -2.43
N LYS A 55 -1.99 21.06 -2.66
CA LYS A 55 -0.64 20.93 -2.09
C LYS A 55 -0.65 21.05 -0.56
N GLU A 56 -1.52 21.89 -0.01
CA GLU A 56 -1.67 22.04 1.45
C GLU A 56 -2.18 20.75 2.10
N THR A 57 -3.15 20.07 1.49
CA THR A 57 -3.63 18.77 1.99
C THR A 57 -2.56 17.68 1.85
N LEU A 58 -1.74 17.72 0.79
CA LEU A 58 -0.62 16.78 0.62
C LEU A 58 0.44 16.94 1.71
N ASP A 59 0.80 18.18 2.05
CA ASP A 59 1.84 18.47 3.05
C ASP A 59 1.41 18.13 4.49
N TYR A 60 0.11 17.94 4.73
CA TYR A 60 -0.42 17.51 6.03
C TYR A 60 -0.16 16.03 6.35
N TYR A 61 -0.05 15.17 5.32
CA TYR A 61 0.16 13.72 5.46
C TYR A 61 1.63 13.32 5.43
#